data_AF-S3JCI5-F1
#
_entry.id   AF-S3JCI5-F1
#
_cell.length_a   1.000
_cell.length_b   1.000
_cell.length_c   1.000
_cell.angle_alpha   90.00
_cell.angle_beta   90.00
_cell.angle_gamma   90.00
#
_symmetry.space_group_name_H-M   'P 1'
#
loop_
_entity.id
_entity.type
_entity.pdbx_description
1 polymer ?
#
loop_
_entity_poly.entity_id
_entity_poly.type
_entity_poly.pdbx_seq_one_letter_code
_entity_poly.pdbx_strand_id
1 'polypeptide(L)'
;MTTAQQVLQIAAREIGYKENPKNSNHNKFGIWYGMDYQPWCAMFVSYCFYNAGLPLPITTPKGFAYCPYGVKWFRNKGWWHTDPQVGDVVFYDWGGDGVSDHVGIVEKVNSDGSIVAIEGNTSDDFGDSNGGEVCRKTQKKGILGYGRPPYHGLVPPDQEEHPVWERFIALTSPYMRGDDVLQWQRKMIHRGWNLEADGVFKERDENVLKQFQKQKGLTVDGIIGPISWDAAWEAPITTD
;
A
#
# COMPACT_ATOMS: atom_id res chain seq x y z
N MET A 1 0.99 -5.47 13.58
CA MET A 1 0.34 -6.22 12.49
C MET A 1 -0.45 -5.29 11.60
N THR A 2 -0.12 -5.26 10.32
CA THR A 2 -0.88 -4.59 9.26
C THR A 2 -2.23 -5.29 9.04
N THR A 3 -3.31 -4.53 8.98
CA THR A 3 -4.65 -5.08 8.69
C THR A 3 -5.02 -4.90 7.21
N ALA A 4 -5.97 -5.69 6.72
CA ALA A 4 -6.58 -5.48 5.40
C ALA A 4 -7.12 -4.06 5.23
N GLN A 5 -7.72 -3.50 6.29
CA GLN A 5 -8.26 -2.15 6.28
C GLN A 5 -7.19 -1.08 6.04
N GLN A 6 -5.98 -1.26 6.57
CA GLN A 6 -4.88 -0.31 6.36
C GLN A 6 -4.39 -0.32 4.90
N VAL A 7 -4.27 -1.50 4.29
CA VAL A 7 -3.96 -1.62 2.85
C VAL A 7 -5.05 -0.93 2.02
N LEU A 8 -6.32 -1.18 2.33
CA LEU A 8 -7.46 -0.59 1.63
C LEU A 8 -7.55 0.92 1.81
N GLN A 9 -7.20 1.46 2.98
CA GLN A 9 -7.13 2.91 3.19
C GLN A 9 -6.07 3.58 2.29
N ILE A 10 -4.92 2.93 2.10
CA ILE A 10 -3.88 3.42 1.18
C ILE A 10 -4.40 3.36 -0.25
N ALA A 11 -4.94 2.22 -0.68
CA ALA A 11 -5.50 2.05 -2.02
C ALA A 11 -6.63 3.07 -2.30
N ALA A 12 -7.53 3.29 -1.35
CA ALA A 12 -8.67 4.19 -1.50
C ALA A 12 -8.27 5.66 -1.68
N ARG A 13 -7.12 6.08 -1.13
CA ARG A 13 -6.58 7.44 -1.31
C ARG A 13 -6.09 7.70 -2.73
N GLU A 14 -5.80 6.64 -3.48
CA GLU A 14 -5.27 6.73 -4.85
C GLU A 14 -6.38 6.75 -5.90
N ILE A 15 -7.63 6.52 -5.53
CA ILE A 15 -8.75 6.47 -6.48
C ILE A 15 -8.89 7.79 -7.24
N GLY A 16 -8.96 7.70 -8.57
CA GLY A 16 -8.97 8.85 -9.48
C GLY A 16 -7.58 9.33 -9.89
N TYR A 17 -6.50 8.77 -9.33
CA TYR A 17 -5.15 9.02 -9.83
C TYR A 17 -5.02 8.52 -11.27
N LYS A 18 -4.42 9.36 -12.13
CA LYS A 18 -4.18 9.07 -13.54
C LYS A 18 -2.71 9.15 -13.86
N GLU A 19 -2.24 8.23 -14.69
CA GLU A 19 -0.94 8.39 -15.34
C GLU A 19 -0.92 9.68 -16.18
N ASN A 20 0.26 10.25 -16.33
CA ASN A 20 0.42 11.49 -17.07
C ASN A 20 1.78 11.49 -17.79
N PRO A 21 1.85 11.65 -19.11
CA PRO A 21 0.73 11.87 -20.03
C PRO A 21 -0.25 10.69 -20.12
N LYS A 22 -1.46 10.93 -20.62
CA LYS A 22 -2.44 9.85 -20.84
C LYS A 22 -1.86 8.78 -21.79
N ASN A 23 -2.09 7.50 -21.48
CA ASN A 23 -1.63 6.33 -22.24
C ASN A 23 -0.10 6.20 -22.33
N SER A 24 0.63 6.78 -21.39
CA SER A 24 2.10 6.74 -21.36
C SER A 24 2.67 5.68 -20.42
N ASN A 25 1.86 5.13 -19.50
CA ASN A 25 2.36 4.40 -18.33
C ASN A 25 3.35 5.20 -17.45
N HIS A 26 3.50 6.51 -17.65
CA HIS A 26 4.31 7.36 -16.78
C HIS A 26 3.52 7.70 -15.52
N ASN A 27 3.94 7.12 -14.39
CA ASN A 27 3.17 7.18 -13.15
C ASN A 27 4.03 6.99 -11.90
N LYS A 28 3.53 7.47 -10.75
CA LYS A 28 4.28 7.43 -9.48
C LYS A 28 4.57 6.00 -8.99
N PHE A 29 3.70 5.03 -9.29
CA PHE A 29 3.89 3.64 -8.88
C PHE A 29 5.01 2.97 -9.68
N GLY A 30 5.08 3.21 -10.99
CA GLY A 30 6.16 2.78 -11.88
C GLY A 30 7.51 3.36 -11.48
N ILE A 31 7.57 4.68 -11.26
CA ILE A 31 8.75 5.38 -10.76
C ILE A 31 9.19 4.80 -9.40
N TRP A 32 8.25 4.67 -8.46
CA TRP A 32 8.53 4.10 -7.13
C TRP A 32 9.05 2.67 -7.22
N TYR A 33 8.47 1.83 -8.07
CA TYR A 33 8.90 0.45 -8.24
C TYR A 33 10.29 0.35 -8.89
N GLY A 34 10.64 1.32 -9.76
CA GLY A 34 11.85 1.34 -10.57
C GLY A 34 11.64 0.81 -11.99
N MET A 35 10.38 0.78 -12.46
CA MET A 35 9.95 0.29 -13.77
C MET A 35 8.94 1.26 -14.39
N ASP A 36 9.32 2.53 -14.48
CA ASP A 36 8.50 3.56 -15.11
C ASP A 36 8.23 3.25 -16.60
N TYR A 37 7.14 3.79 -17.16
CA TYR A 37 6.66 3.53 -18.53
C TYR A 37 6.26 2.07 -18.82
N GLN A 38 5.95 1.28 -17.78
CA GLN A 38 5.44 -0.09 -17.91
C GLN A 38 4.02 -0.21 -17.31
N PRO A 39 3.19 -1.18 -17.75
CA PRO A 39 1.89 -1.43 -17.14
C PRO A 39 2.02 -1.62 -15.63
N TRP A 40 1.17 -0.93 -14.86
CA TRP A 40 1.45 -0.67 -13.44
C TRP A 40 0.41 -1.22 -12.46
N CYS A 41 -0.53 -2.06 -12.90
CA CYS A 41 -1.55 -2.67 -12.02
C CYS A 41 -0.94 -3.42 -10.82
N ALA A 42 0.04 -4.29 -11.07
CA ALA A 42 0.77 -5.03 -10.04
C ALA A 42 1.67 -4.13 -9.17
N MET A 43 2.23 -3.08 -9.76
CA MET A 43 3.05 -2.11 -9.02
C MET A 43 2.21 -1.27 -8.07
N PHE A 44 0.97 -0.92 -8.45
CA PHE A 44 -0.01 -0.28 -7.57
C PHE A 44 -0.35 -1.17 -6.37
N VAL A 45 -0.66 -2.45 -6.59
CA VAL A 45 -0.91 -3.40 -5.50
C VAL A 45 0.31 -3.48 -4.58
N SER A 46 1.51 -3.66 -5.16
CA SER A 46 2.77 -3.68 -4.41
C SER A 46 2.99 -2.41 -3.58
N TYR A 47 2.71 -1.24 -4.15
CA TYR A 47 2.80 0.05 -3.46
C TYR A 47 1.87 0.10 -2.25
N CYS A 48 0.61 -0.32 -2.38
CA CYS A 48 -0.36 -0.30 -1.29
C CYS A 48 0.10 -1.20 -0.13
N PHE A 49 0.50 -2.43 -0.45
CA PHE A 49 0.99 -3.39 0.54
C PHE A 49 2.29 -2.93 1.23
N TYR A 50 3.25 -2.41 0.45
CA TYR A 50 4.52 -1.91 0.99
C TYR A 50 4.33 -0.72 1.93
N ASN A 51 3.49 0.25 1.56
CA ASN A 51 3.22 1.43 2.40
C ASN A 51 2.37 1.08 3.62
N ALA A 52 1.61 -0.03 3.58
CA ALA A 52 0.90 -0.54 4.74
C ALA A 52 1.80 -1.29 5.74
N GLY A 53 3.09 -1.48 5.42
CA GLY A 53 4.02 -2.27 6.24
C GLY A 53 3.92 -3.78 6.04
N LEU A 54 3.22 -4.25 5.01
CA LEU A 54 3.11 -5.66 4.64
C LEU A 54 3.59 -5.88 3.20
N PRO A 55 4.87 -5.67 2.88
CA PRO A 55 5.37 -5.87 1.52
C PRO A 55 5.13 -7.32 1.07
N LEU A 56 4.89 -7.50 -0.24
CA LEU A 56 4.77 -8.80 -0.88
C LEU A 56 6.06 -9.10 -1.66
N PRO A 57 7.13 -9.63 -1.04
CA PRO A 57 8.45 -9.72 -1.67
C PRO A 57 8.53 -10.86 -2.70
N ILE A 58 7.79 -10.71 -3.79
CA ILE A 58 7.59 -11.75 -4.81
C ILE A 58 8.72 -11.76 -5.83
N THR A 59 9.10 -10.58 -6.33
CA THR A 59 10.24 -10.42 -7.27
C THR A 59 11.30 -9.45 -6.74
N THR A 60 10.89 -8.47 -5.94
CA THR A 60 11.77 -7.52 -5.28
C THR A 60 11.30 -7.33 -3.84
N PRO A 61 12.09 -6.73 -2.93
CA PRO A 61 11.61 -6.36 -1.60
C PRO A 61 10.39 -5.42 -1.61
N LYS A 62 10.14 -4.71 -2.72
CA LYS A 62 8.99 -3.83 -2.89
C LYS A 62 7.70 -4.57 -3.26
N GLY A 63 7.79 -5.74 -3.90
CA GLY A 63 6.61 -6.31 -4.55
C GLY A 63 6.83 -7.22 -5.75
N PHE A 64 5.82 -7.14 -6.63
CA PHE A 64 5.79 -7.68 -7.99
C PHE A 64 5.30 -6.62 -8.97
N ALA A 65 5.77 -6.73 -10.22
CA ALA A 65 5.31 -5.91 -11.34
C ALA A 65 4.59 -6.73 -12.44
N TYR A 66 4.45 -8.05 -12.26
CA TYR A 66 3.89 -8.95 -13.26
C TYR A 66 2.90 -9.95 -12.63
N CYS A 67 1.64 -9.93 -13.06
CA CYS A 67 0.54 -10.67 -12.43
C CYS A 67 0.80 -12.19 -12.31
N PRO A 68 1.32 -12.90 -13.33
CA PRO A 68 1.60 -14.33 -13.22
C PRO A 68 2.61 -14.70 -12.14
N TYR A 69 3.55 -13.81 -11.81
CA TYR A 69 4.46 -14.03 -10.68
C TYR A 69 3.75 -13.93 -9.34
N GLY A 70 2.78 -13.01 -9.22
CA GLY A 70 1.88 -12.93 -8.07
C GLY A 70 1.10 -14.24 -7.85
N VAL A 71 0.42 -14.70 -8.90
CA VAL A 71 -0.33 -15.97 -8.89
C VAL A 71 0.55 -17.15 -8.47
N LYS A 72 1.72 -17.31 -9.10
CA LYS A 72 2.66 -18.39 -8.79
C LYS A 72 3.10 -18.35 -7.33
N TRP A 73 3.39 -17.16 -6.80
CA TRP A 73 3.87 -17.00 -5.43
C TRP A 73 2.80 -17.34 -4.39
N PHE A 74 1.57 -16.83 -4.54
CA PHE A 74 0.48 -17.16 -3.62
C PHE A 74 0.15 -18.66 -3.65
N ARG A 75 0.14 -19.29 -4.84
CA ARG A 75 -0.02 -20.75 -4.96
C ARG A 75 1.09 -21.51 -4.24
N ASN A 76 2.36 -21.14 -4.45
CA ASN A 76 3.50 -21.79 -3.80
C ASN A 76 3.52 -21.62 -2.27
N LYS A 77 2.96 -20.51 -1.76
CA LYS A 77 2.83 -20.26 -0.32
C LYS A 77 1.65 -21.00 0.32
N GLY A 78 0.75 -21.61 -0.47
CA GLY A 78 -0.51 -22.17 0.03
C GLY A 78 -1.51 -21.09 0.46
N TRP A 79 -1.37 -19.86 -0.07
CA TRP A 79 -2.19 -18.69 0.22
C TRP A 79 -3.11 -18.32 -0.96
N TRP A 80 -3.30 -19.25 -1.88
CA TRP A 80 -4.19 -19.09 -3.01
C TRP A 80 -5.58 -19.64 -2.68
N HIS A 81 -6.61 -18.87 -3.00
CA HIS A 81 -8.00 -19.16 -2.68
C HIS A 81 -8.91 -18.93 -3.89
N THR A 82 -10.09 -19.53 -3.82
CA THR A 82 -11.19 -19.35 -4.79
C THR A 82 -12.39 -18.64 -4.18
N ASP A 83 -12.48 -18.61 -2.84
CA ASP A 83 -13.41 -17.79 -2.08
C ASP A 83 -12.82 -16.40 -1.82
N PRO A 84 -13.52 -15.30 -2.14
CA PRO A 84 -13.02 -13.95 -1.85
C PRO A 84 -13.17 -13.57 -0.38
N GLN A 85 -12.20 -12.82 0.13
CA GLN A 85 -12.27 -12.08 1.38
C GLN A 85 -11.78 -10.63 1.21
N VAL A 86 -12.23 -9.75 2.09
CA VAL A 86 -11.75 -8.36 2.14
C VAL A 86 -10.24 -8.36 2.40
N GLY A 87 -9.49 -7.61 1.58
CA GLY A 87 -8.02 -7.56 1.59
C GLY A 87 -7.36 -8.53 0.61
N ASP A 88 -8.07 -9.52 0.06
CA ASP A 88 -7.45 -10.41 -0.91
C ASP A 88 -6.91 -9.64 -2.12
N VAL A 89 -5.76 -10.07 -2.63
CA VAL A 89 -5.24 -9.67 -3.94
C VAL A 89 -5.99 -10.49 -4.98
N VAL A 90 -6.96 -9.87 -5.67
CA VAL A 90 -7.70 -10.52 -6.74
C VAL A 90 -6.88 -10.49 -8.03
N PHE A 91 -6.81 -11.63 -8.71
CA PHE A 91 -6.19 -11.76 -10.02
C PHE A 91 -7.26 -12.09 -11.06
N TYR A 92 -7.16 -11.43 -12.20
CA TYR A 92 -8.09 -11.58 -13.30
C TYR A 92 -7.43 -12.26 -14.49
N ASP A 93 -8.24 -13.02 -15.23
CA ASP A 93 -7.94 -13.70 -16.48
C ASP A 93 -9.11 -13.39 -17.42
N TRP A 94 -8.93 -12.35 -18.24
CA TRP A 94 -9.96 -11.85 -19.15
C TRP A 94 -10.09 -12.73 -20.38
N GLY A 95 -8.97 -13.30 -20.84
CA GLY A 95 -8.90 -14.19 -22.00
C GLY A 95 -9.38 -15.62 -21.75
N GLY A 96 -9.40 -16.05 -20.49
CA GLY A 96 -9.71 -17.42 -20.07
C GLY A 96 -8.61 -18.43 -20.41
N ASP A 97 -7.36 -17.99 -20.57
CA ASP A 97 -6.23 -18.85 -20.95
C ASP A 97 -5.47 -19.42 -19.73
N GLY A 98 -5.92 -19.08 -18.51
CA GLY A 98 -5.31 -19.47 -17.25
C GLY A 98 -4.13 -18.60 -16.81
N VAL A 99 -3.81 -17.55 -17.57
CA VAL A 99 -2.76 -16.56 -17.26
C VAL A 99 -3.43 -15.29 -16.76
N SER A 100 -2.87 -14.70 -15.69
CA SER A 100 -3.45 -13.48 -15.14
C SER A 100 -3.07 -12.24 -15.95
N ASP A 101 -4.09 -11.50 -16.40
CA ASP A 101 -3.99 -10.24 -17.14
C ASP A 101 -3.97 -9.00 -16.25
N HIS A 102 -4.64 -9.07 -15.09
CA HIS A 102 -4.86 -7.90 -14.23
C HIS A 102 -4.93 -8.30 -12.75
N VAL A 103 -4.80 -7.30 -11.87
CA VAL A 103 -4.78 -7.50 -10.43
C VAL A 103 -5.34 -6.29 -9.68
N GLY A 104 -6.00 -6.53 -8.55
CA GLY A 104 -6.54 -5.50 -7.67
C GLY A 104 -6.59 -5.94 -6.21
N ILE A 105 -7.15 -5.09 -5.34
CA ILE A 105 -7.32 -5.36 -3.91
C ILE A 105 -8.80 -5.37 -3.57
N VAL A 106 -9.31 -6.49 -3.02
CA VAL A 106 -10.72 -6.66 -2.67
C VAL A 106 -11.09 -5.75 -1.51
N GLU A 107 -11.95 -4.77 -1.75
CA GLU A 107 -12.50 -3.86 -0.75
C GLU A 107 -13.78 -4.44 -0.11
N LYS A 108 -14.60 -5.15 -0.88
CA LYS A 108 -15.87 -5.70 -0.41
C LYS A 108 -16.22 -7.00 -1.14
N VAL A 109 -16.88 -7.92 -0.43
CA VAL A 109 -17.55 -9.09 -1.01
C VAL A 109 -19.06 -8.90 -0.88
N ASN A 110 -19.78 -8.92 -1.99
CA ASN A 110 -21.24 -8.76 -2.01
C ASN A 110 -21.94 -10.13 -1.89
N SER A 111 -23.17 -10.13 -1.39
CA SER A 111 -23.98 -11.33 -1.19
C SER A 111 -24.33 -12.06 -2.50
N ASP A 112 -24.28 -11.37 -3.64
CA ASP A 112 -24.57 -11.94 -4.95
C ASP A 112 -23.34 -12.64 -5.58
N GLY A 113 -22.21 -12.70 -4.86
CA GLY A 113 -20.95 -13.29 -5.31
C GLY A 113 -20.06 -12.34 -6.12
N SER A 114 -20.47 -11.09 -6.36
CA SER A 114 -19.57 -10.06 -6.89
C SER A 114 -18.63 -9.52 -5.81
N ILE A 115 -17.50 -8.95 -6.23
CA ILE A 115 -16.58 -8.21 -5.38
C ILE A 115 -16.56 -6.74 -5.79
N VAL A 116 -16.21 -5.86 -4.85
CA VAL A 116 -15.70 -4.52 -5.14
C VAL A 116 -14.20 -4.55 -4.89
N ALA A 117 -13.41 -4.09 -5.87
CA ALA A 117 -11.96 -4.02 -5.77
C ALA A 117 -11.45 -2.62 -6.14
N ILE A 118 -10.30 -2.25 -5.58
CA ILE A 118 -9.53 -1.08 -6.00
C ILE A 118 -8.39 -1.58 -6.89
N GLU A 119 -8.38 -1.09 -8.12
CA GLU A 119 -7.55 -1.57 -9.22
C GLU A 119 -6.75 -0.40 -9.79
N GLY A 120 -5.46 -0.62 -10.07
CA GLY A 120 -4.60 0.37 -10.72
C GLY A 120 -4.38 0.01 -12.18
N ASN A 121 -4.06 0.99 -13.01
CA ASN A 121 -3.90 0.86 -14.46
C ASN A 121 -5.12 0.27 -15.18
N THR A 122 -6.31 0.71 -14.79
CA THR A 122 -7.58 0.32 -15.40
C THR A 122 -8.33 1.58 -15.86
N SER A 123 -9.48 1.40 -16.50
CA SER A 123 -10.48 2.43 -16.73
C SER A 123 -11.87 1.97 -16.24
N ASP A 124 -12.90 2.78 -16.51
CA ASP A 124 -14.30 2.43 -16.30
C ASP A 124 -14.75 1.23 -17.17
N ASP A 125 -14.01 0.91 -18.23
CA ASP A 125 -14.33 -0.20 -19.13
C ASP A 125 -14.02 -1.57 -18.48
N PHE A 126 -14.87 -2.56 -18.74
CA PHE A 126 -14.63 -3.93 -18.29
C PHE A 126 -13.42 -4.55 -19.02
N GLY A 127 -12.55 -5.24 -18.28
CA GLY A 127 -11.41 -5.99 -18.86
C GLY A 127 -10.22 -5.13 -19.29
N ASP A 128 -10.18 -3.85 -18.94
CA ASP A 128 -9.07 -2.96 -19.29
C ASP A 128 -7.89 -3.10 -18.31
N SER A 129 -6.81 -3.72 -18.77
CA SER A 129 -5.56 -3.90 -17.99
C SER A 129 -4.54 -2.77 -18.17
N ASN A 130 -4.86 -1.73 -18.95
CA ASN A 130 -3.95 -0.62 -19.24
C ASN A 130 -4.68 0.71 -19.46
N GLY A 131 -5.69 0.99 -18.62
CA GLY A 131 -6.55 2.17 -18.76
C GLY A 131 -5.99 3.46 -18.15
N GLY A 132 -4.85 3.37 -17.45
CA GLY A 132 -4.12 4.53 -16.96
C GLY A 132 -4.74 5.24 -15.74
N GLU A 133 -5.70 4.63 -15.04
CA GLU A 133 -6.33 5.18 -13.84
C GLU A 133 -6.38 4.17 -12.68
N VAL A 134 -6.45 4.68 -11.44
CA VAL A 134 -6.86 3.90 -10.27
C VAL A 134 -8.37 4.01 -10.10
N CYS A 135 -9.09 2.90 -10.25
CA CYS A 135 -10.56 2.87 -10.17
C CYS A 135 -11.03 1.92 -9.06
N ARG A 136 -12.23 2.22 -8.53
CA ARG A 136 -13.01 1.26 -7.75
C ARG A 136 -13.96 0.54 -8.70
N LYS A 137 -13.87 -0.78 -8.80
CA LYS A 137 -14.63 -1.60 -9.76
C LYS A 137 -15.43 -2.67 -9.07
N THR A 138 -16.64 -2.94 -9.58
CA THR A 138 -17.44 -4.10 -9.17
C THR A 138 -17.27 -5.19 -10.20
N GLN A 139 -16.75 -6.34 -9.79
CA GLN A 139 -16.38 -7.44 -10.68
C GLN A 139 -17.08 -8.74 -10.26
N LYS A 140 -17.55 -9.51 -11.25
CA LYS A 140 -18.20 -10.81 -11.04
C LYS A 140 -17.70 -11.92 -11.98
N LYS A 141 -16.95 -11.54 -13.03
CA LYS A 141 -16.48 -12.44 -14.09
C LYS A 141 -15.00 -12.17 -14.35
N GLY A 142 -14.34 -13.10 -15.04
CA GLY A 142 -12.92 -12.99 -15.39
C GLY A 142 -11.99 -13.10 -14.18
N ILE A 143 -12.46 -13.65 -13.06
CA ILE A 143 -11.66 -13.83 -11.85
C ILE A 143 -10.92 -15.16 -11.96
N LEU A 144 -9.60 -15.10 -11.93
CA LEU A 144 -8.74 -16.28 -11.89
C LEU A 144 -8.65 -16.85 -10.46
N GLY A 145 -8.64 -15.97 -9.46
CA GLY A 145 -8.65 -16.33 -8.05
C GLY A 145 -8.02 -15.25 -7.17
N TYR A 146 -7.72 -15.63 -5.94
CA TYR A 146 -7.37 -14.70 -4.87
C TYR A 146 -6.08 -15.12 -4.16
N GLY A 147 -5.12 -14.21 -4.06
CA GLY A 147 -4.03 -14.33 -3.11
C GLY A 147 -4.43 -13.72 -1.78
N ARG A 148 -4.33 -14.47 -0.67
CA ARG A 148 -4.65 -13.99 0.68
C ARG A 148 -3.37 -13.77 1.49
N PRO A 149 -2.91 -12.52 1.64
CA PRO A 149 -1.77 -12.22 2.49
C PRO A 149 -2.03 -12.60 3.94
N PRO A 150 -1.00 -13.00 4.70
CA PRO A 150 -1.13 -13.32 6.11
C PRO A 150 -1.24 -12.03 6.94
N TYR A 151 -2.39 -11.36 6.86
CA TYR A 151 -2.71 -10.18 7.68
C TYR A 151 -2.54 -10.43 9.18
N HIS A 152 -2.73 -11.69 9.58
CA HIS A 152 -2.46 -12.19 10.91
C HIS A 152 -1.42 -13.31 10.76
N GLY A 153 -0.17 -13.09 11.21
CA GLY A 153 0.88 -14.11 11.07
C GLY A 153 2.31 -13.59 10.91
N LEU A 154 2.52 -12.29 10.77
CA LEU A 154 3.82 -11.66 10.97
C LEU A 154 3.71 -10.73 12.19
N VAL A 155 4.05 -11.28 13.36
CA VAL A 155 4.28 -10.65 14.68
C VAL A 155 3.20 -9.66 15.18
N PRO A 156 2.52 -9.92 16.31
CA PRO A 156 1.57 -8.97 16.92
C PRO A 156 2.20 -7.58 17.14
N PRO A 157 1.45 -6.47 17.02
CA PRO A 157 2.02 -5.12 17.14
C PRO A 157 2.56 -4.77 18.54
N ASP A 158 2.36 -5.62 19.56
CA ASP A 158 3.07 -5.51 20.84
C ASP A 158 4.54 -5.98 20.75
N GLN A 159 4.94 -6.48 19.59
CA GLN A 159 6.29 -6.86 19.17
C GLN A 159 6.66 -6.24 17.82
N GLU A 160 6.10 -5.09 17.43
CA GLU A 160 6.94 -4.18 16.63
C GLU A 160 8.08 -3.80 17.56
N GLU A 161 9.31 -4.29 17.29
CA GLU A 161 10.50 -3.82 18.00
C GLU A 161 10.38 -2.30 18.07
N HIS A 162 10.24 -1.75 19.28
CA HIS A 162 10.28 -0.33 19.49
C HIS A 162 11.65 0.11 18.99
N PRO A 163 11.73 0.67 17.76
CA PRO A 163 13.00 0.77 17.10
C PRO A 163 13.82 1.81 17.86
N VAL A 164 15.13 1.56 17.97
CA VAL A 164 16.00 2.51 18.67
C VAL A 164 15.97 3.82 17.88
N TRP A 165 15.65 4.91 18.57
CA TRP A 165 15.81 6.23 18.00
C TRP A 165 17.31 6.51 17.80
N GLU A 166 17.73 6.77 16.56
CA GLU A 166 19.15 6.91 16.22
C GLU A 166 19.63 8.36 16.12
N ARG A 167 18.75 9.28 15.71
CA ARG A 167 19.07 10.70 15.48
C ARG A 167 17.82 11.57 15.40
N PHE A 168 18.00 12.88 15.59
CA PHE A 168 16.95 13.86 15.33
C PHE A 168 16.63 13.92 13.83
N ILE A 169 15.35 13.85 13.47
CA ILE A 169 14.88 14.04 12.09
C ILE A 169 14.03 15.31 12.05
N ALA A 170 14.33 16.21 11.12
CA ALA A 170 13.63 17.47 10.92
C ALA A 170 13.65 17.86 9.44
N LEU A 171 12.84 18.86 9.08
CA LEU A 171 12.86 19.43 7.73
C LEU A 171 14.17 20.21 7.52
N THR A 172 15.01 19.74 6.59
CA THR A 172 16.30 20.36 6.26
C THR A 172 16.49 20.53 4.76
N SER A 173 17.50 21.31 4.37
CA SER A 173 18.00 21.37 2.99
C SER A 173 19.47 20.94 2.96
N PRO A 174 19.83 19.80 2.32
CA PRO A 174 18.94 18.85 1.65
C PRO A 174 18.02 18.10 2.62
N TYR A 175 16.92 17.54 2.13
CA TYR A 175 16.00 16.73 2.95
C TYR A 175 16.71 15.56 3.60
N MET A 176 16.35 15.27 4.86
CA MET A 176 16.82 14.08 5.56
C MET A 176 16.24 12.83 4.93
N ARG A 177 17.07 11.78 4.83
CA ARG A 177 16.71 10.50 4.24
C ARG A 177 17.21 9.37 5.13
N GLY A 178 16.55 8.22 5.08
CA GLY A 178 17.00 7.02 5.78
C GLY A 178 15.89 6.03 6.10
N ASP A 179 16.29 4.85 6.57
CA ASP A 179 15.37 3.81 7.02
C ASP A 179 14.59 4.25 8.27
N ASP A 180 15.15 5.12 9.10
CA ASP A 180 14.50 5.75 10.25
C ASP A 180 13.32 6.65 9.83
N VAL A 181 13.51 7.46 8.79
CA VAL A 181 12.42 8.27 8.18
C VAL A 181 11.33 7.35 7.64
N LEU A 182 11.71 6.30 6.91
CA LEU A 182 10.78 5.33 6.33
C LEU A 182 9.97 4.61 7.41
N GLN A 183 10.62 4.22 8.51
CA GLN A 183 9.98 3.57 9.66
C GLN A 183 8.95 4.50 10.30
N TRP A 184 9.32 5.75 10.59
CA TRP A 184 8.38 6.71 11.16
C TRP A 184 7.21 6.99 10.23
N GLN A 185 7.45 7.20 8.93
CA GLN A 185 6.38 7.39 7.94
C GLN A 185 5.40 6.21 7.92
N ARG A 186 5.90 4.97 7.87
CA ARG A 186 5.06 3.75 7.97
C ARG A 186 4.27 3.69 9.26
N LYS A 187 4.90 4.04 10.38
CA LYS A 187 4.22 4.06 11.68
C LYS A 187 3.10 5.08 11.69
N MET A 188 3.32 6.28 11.15
CA MET A 188 2.30 7.31 11.05
C MET A 188 1.16 6.89 10.10
N ILE A 189 1.46 6.26 8.96
CA ILE A 189 0.44 5.68 8.08
C ILE A 189 -0.38 4.62 8.82
N HIS A 190 0.27 3.73 9.58
CA HIS A 190 -0.41 2.72 10.40
C HIS A 190 -1.35 3.36 11.43
N ARG A 191 -0.96 4.50 12.01
CA ARG A 191 -1.78 5.31 12.92
C ARG A 191 -2.90 6.08 12.21
N GLY A 192 -3.05 5.94 10.90
CA GLY A 192 -4.11 6.56 10.09
C GLY A 192 -3.71 7.87 9.40
N TRP A 193 -2.51 8.38 9.63
CA TRP A 193 -2.06 9.63 9.02
C TRP A 193 -1.88 9.50 7.50
N ASN A 194 -2.03 10.63 6.80
CA ASN A 194 -1.93 10.67 5.35
C ASN A 194 -0.53 11.07 4.89
N LEU A 195 0.36 10.09 4.78
CA LEU A 195 1.75 10.23 4.32
C LEU A 195 2.07 9.20 3.23
N GLU A 196 3.18 9.45 2.53
CA GLU A 196 3.86 8.47 1.68
C GLU A 196 5.08 7.96 2.45
N ALA A 197 5.36 6.65 2.40
CA ALA A 197 6.54 6.07 3.03
C ALA A 197 7.65 5.90 1.98
N ASP A 198 8.34 6.99 1.67
CA ASP A 198 9.42 7.08 0.67
C ASP A 198 10.83 7.20 1.29
N GLY A 199 10.92 7.31 2.61
CA GLY A 199 12.18 7.46 3.33
C GLY A 199 12.83 8.84 3.18
N VAL A 200 12.07 9.86 2.77
CA VAL A 200 12.53 11.25 2.62
C VAL A 200 11.63 12.17 3.44
N PHE A 201 12.21 12.88 4.41
CA PHE A 201 11.46 13.76 5.30
C PHE A 201 11.24 15.13 4.65
N LYS A 202 10.02 15.39 4.17
CA LYS A 202 9.60 16.57 3.41
C LYS A 202 8.61 17.43 4.23
N GLU A 203 8.14 18.51 3.63
CA GLU A 203 7.23 19.48 4.26
C GLU A 203 5.92 18.82 4.73
N ARG A 204 5.43 17.81 4.00
CA ARG A 204 4.22 17.08 4.38
C ARG A 204 4.44 16.27 5.66
N ASP A 205 5.60 15.63 5.79
CA ASP A 205 5.97 14.87 6.98
C ASP A 205 6.08 15.77 8.20
N GLU A 206 6.71 16.94 8.06
CA GLU A 206 6.81 17.93 9.14
C GLU A 206 5.43 18.44 9.59
N ASN A 207 4.53 18.71 8.64
CA ASN A 207 3.17 19.13 8.95
C ASN A 207 2.38 18.05 9.72
N VAL A 208 2.47 16.79 9.29
CA VAL A 208 1.85 15.66 10.01
C VAL A 208 2.48 15.47 11.39
N LEU A 209 3.80 15.61 11.51
CA LEU A 209 4.49 15.54 12.79
C LEU A 209 4.01 16.61 13.76
N LYS A 210 3.90 17.87 13.33
CA LYS A 210 3.39 18.96 14.18
C LYS A 210 1.95 18.71 14.63
N GLN A 211 1.11 18.16 13.75
CA GLN A 211 -0.26 17.77 14.11
C GLN A 211 -0.29 16.62 15.12
N PHE A 212 0.57 15.61 14.92
CA PHE A 212 0.73 14.50 15.83
C PHE A 212 1.23 14.94 17.21
N GLN A 213 2.29 15.76 17.25
CA GLN A 213 2.81 16.35 18.49
C GLN A 213 1.72 17.09 19.25
N LYS A 214 0.96 17.95 18.54
CA LYS A 214 -0.17 18.66 19.12
C LYS A 214 -1.25 17.70 19.65
N GLN A 215 -1.61 16.68 18.89
CA GLN A 215 -2.62 15.68 19.28
C GLN A 215 -2.18 14.89 20.52
N LYS A 216 -0.87 14.65 20.68
CA LYS A 216 -0.29 13.89 21.80
C LYS A 216 0.19 14.75 22.97
N GLY A 217 -0.04 16.06 22.93
CA GLY A 217 0.37 16.97 24.00
C GLY A 217 1.89 17.10 24.13
N LEU A 218 2.64 16.88 23.04
CA LEU A 218 4.09 17.03 22.98
C LEU A 218 4.46 18.47 22.59
N THR A 219 5.73 18.82 22.78
CA THR A 219 6.29 20.05 22.19
C THR A 219 6.11 20.03 20.67
N VAL A 220 5.47 21.06 20.14
CA VAL A 220 5.18 21.19 18.70
C VAL A 220 6.35 21.88 17.99
N ASP A 221 7.49 21.20 17.92
CA ASP A 221 8.73 21.72 17.33
C ASP A 221 8.97 21.23 15.89
N GLY A 222 8.19 20.26 15.40
CA GLY A 222 8.42 19.66 14.08
C GLY A 222 9.68 18.80 14.00
N ILE A 223 10.18 18.31 15.14
CA ILE A 223 11.38 17.47 15.22
C ILE A 223 11.01 16.09 15.76
N ILE A 224 11.44 15.04 15.05
CA ILE A 224 11.40 13.66 15.55
C ILE A 224 12.61 13.45 16.46
N GLY A 225 12.50 13.94 17.69
CA GLY A 225 13.36 13.54 18.81
C GLY A 225 12.86 12.27 19.49
N PRO A 226 13.55 11.80 20.56
CA PRO A 226 13.19 10.55 21.26
C PRO A 226 11.74 10.54 21.71
N ILE A 227 11.23 11.64 22.29
CA ILE A 227 9.86 11.73 22.78
C ILE A 227 8.82 11.61 21.64
N SER A 228 9.05 12.30 20.52
CA SER A 228 8.17 12.21 19.33
C SER A 228 8.21 10.82 18.72
N TRP A 229 9.39 10.19 18.73
CA TRP A 229 9.60 8.82 18.25
C TRP A 229 8.83 7.84 19.11
N ASP A 230 9.10 7.79 20.42
CA ASP A 230 8.46 6.86 21.36
C ASP A 230 6.94 7.00 21.32
N ALA A 231 6.43 8.24 21.29
CA ALA A 231 5.00 8.49 21.17
C ALA A 231 4.39 7.88 19.89
N ALA A 232 5.13 7.83 18.78
CA ALA A 232 4.63 7.22 17.54
C ALA A 232 4.41 5.71 17.72
N TRP A 233 5.16 5.03 18.59
CA TRP A 233 4.98 3.62 18.90
C TRP A 233 4.03 3.35 20.06
N GLU A 234 4.15 4.11 21.14
CA GLU A 234 3.54 3.78 22.42
C GLU A 234 2.21 4.51 22.67
N ALA A 235 2.04 5.72 22.12
CA ALA A 235 0.84 6.49 22.38
C ALA A 235 -0.38 5.80 21.72
N PRO A 236 -1.55 5.76 22.38
CA PRO A 236 -2.77 5.20 21.79
C PRO A 236 -3.10 5.83 20.43
N ILE A 237 -3.62 5.06 19.49
CA ILE A 237 -4.16 5.61 18.24
C ILE A 237 -5.44 6.36 18.61
N THR A 238 -5.49 7.67 18.32
CA THR A 238 -6.72 8.44 18.53
C THR A 238 -7.63 8.15 17.34
N THR A 239 -8.75 7.48 17.60
CA THR A 239 -9.86 7.35 16.65
C THR A 239 -10.86 8.46 16.97
N ASP A 240 -11.19 9.29 15.98
CA ASP A 240 -12.27 10.27 16.09
C ASP A 240 -13.64 9.58 16.27
#